data_AF-A0A9W9S8K1-F1
#
_entry.id   AF-A0A9W9S8K1-F1
#
_cell.length_a   1.000
_cell.length_b   1.000
_cell.length_c   1.000
_cell.angle_alpha   90.00
_cell.angle_beta   90.00
_cell.angle_gamma   90.00
#
_symmetry.space_group_name_H-M   'P 1'
#
loop_
_entity.id
_entity.type
_entity.pdbx_description
1 polymer ?
#
loop_
_entity_poly.entity_id
_entity_poly.type
_entity_poly.pdbx_seq_one_letter_code
_entity_poly.pdbx_strand_id
1 'polypeptide(L)'
;MDTIQKSVIAPLQPYLAPIVSAIPEPVHDAVVSLIGKSCHGALLVDLDVTKDPACTSLAISKALGIAIVGASAVVKIPQILKLINSRSSAGVSFVSYALETASLLITLSYGVRNQFPFSTYGETALIAVQDIAIGVLVLNYAGRSAAAAAFIAVVAASVYALLFDQTLVDAQTMSYLQAGAGALGVASKAPQIYTIWRNGGTGQLSAFTVFNYLLGSMSRIFTTLQEVDDKFILYGFIGGFSLNVILAIQMLWYWNAPAPKQKAAPRAKVVEKAPSAQSTGASPRPSVKTPTTRRRG
;
A
#
# COMPACT_ATOMS: atom_id res chain seq x y z
N MET A 1 6.74 3.98 -30.96
CA MET A 1 5.81 2.85 -31.12
C MET A 1 6.31 1.84 -32.16
N ASP A 2 7.04 2.26 -33.19
CA ASP A 2 7.56 1.37 -34.24
C ASP A 2 8.43 0.21 -33.74
N THR A 3 9.26 0.44 -32.73
CA THR A 3 10.08 -0.62 -32.11
C THR A 3 9.22 -1.66 -31.41
N ILE A 4 8.12 -1.26 -30.78
CA ILE A 4 7.19 -2.18 -30.12
C ILE A 4 6.42 -2.98 -31.19
N GLN A 5 5.96 -2.31 -32.26
CA GLN A 5 5.27 -2.96 -33.36
C GLN A 5 6.16 -4.03 -34.03
N LYS A 6 7.41 -3.69 -34.33
CA LYS A 6 8.34 -4.60 -35.03
C LYS A 6 8.91 -5.70 -34.14
N SER A 7 9.24 -5.38 -32.89
CA SER A 7 9.96 -6.32 -32.01
C SER A 7 9.06 -7.16 -31.12
N VAL A 8 7.81 -6.74 -30.87
CA VAL A 8 6.90 -7.42 -29.94
C VAL A 8 5.61 -7.84 -30.62
N ILE A 9 4.92 -6.91 -31.30
CA ILE A 9 3.59 -7.17 -31.86
C ILE A 9 3.68 -8.07 -33.10
N ALA A 10 4.51 -7.73 -34.09
CA ALA A 10 4.61 -8.47 -35.35
C ALA A 10 5.02 -9.96 -35.16
N PRO A 11 5.95 -10.30 -34.25
CA PRO A 11 6.24 -11.70 -33.94
C PRO A 11 5.09 -12.46 -33.25
N LEU A 12 4.27 -11.75 -32.45
CA LEU A 12 3.17 -12.34 -31.68
C LEU A 12 1.83 -12.32 -32.44
N GLN A 13 1.72 -11.52 -33.49
CA GLN A 13 0.53 -11.34 -34.32
C GLN A 13 -0.11 -12.65 -34.81
N PRO A 14 0.64 -13.68 -35.29
CA PRO A 14 0.03 -14.94 -35.70
C PRO A 14 -0.58 -15.74 -34.53
N TYR A 15 -0.15 -15.50 -33.29
CA TYR A 15 -0.70 -16.14 -32.10
C TYR A 15 -1.83 -15.32 -31.47
N LEU A 16 -1.77 -13.99 -31.59
CA LEU A 16 -2.77 -13.07 -31.02
C LEU A 16 -4.02 -12.95 -31.89
N ALA A 17 -3.89 -12.91 -33.22
CA ALA A 17 -5.03 -12.77 -34.13
C ALA A 17 -6.16 -13.82 -33.93
N PRO A 18 -5.88 -15.13 -33.77
CA PRO A 18 -6.94 -16.11 -33.51
C PRO A 18 -7.55 -15.97 -32.11
N ILE A 19 -6.79 -15.49 -31.13
CA ILE A 19 -7.29 -15.26 -29.77
C ILE A 19 -8.20 -14.03 -29.74
N VAL A 20 -7.80 -12.96 -30.41
CA VAL A 20 -8.55 -11.70 -30.45
C VAL A 20 -9.86 -11.83 -31.22
N SER A 21 -9.85 -12.57 -32.32
CA SER A 21 -11.08 -12.85 -33.09
C SER A 21 -12.05 -13.80 -32.37
N ALA A 22 -11.60 -14.54 -31.36
CA ALA A 22 -12.42 -15.43 -30.53
C ALA A 22 -12.92 -14.76 -29.23
N ILE A 23 -12.68 -13.45 -29.04
CA ILE A 23 -13.10 -12.73 -27.85
C ILE A 23 -14.65 -12.63 -27.81
N PRO A 24 -15.30 -13.03 -26.70
CA PRO A 24 -16.75 -12.89 -26.54
C PRO A 24 -17.22 -11.42 -26.58
N GLU A 25 -18.43 -11.17 -27.12
CA GLU A 25 -19.04 -9.83 -27.19
C GLU A 25 -19.02 -9.04 -25.86
N PRO A 26 -19.29 -9.62 -24.67
CA PRO A 26 -19.21 -8.89 -23.41
C PRO A 26 -17.81 -8.34 -23.10
N VAL A 27 -16.77 -9.04 -23.54
CA VAL A 27 -15.38 -8.60 -23.36
C VAL A 27 -15.05 -7.51 -24.38
N HIS A 28 -15.54 -7.65 -25.61
CA HIS A 28 -15.41 -6.65 -26.66
C HIS A 28 -16.05 -5.32 -26.23
N ASP A 29 -17.28 -5.37 -25.67
CA ASP A 29 -17.98 -4.20 -25.13
C ASP A 29 -17.28 -3.60 -23.93
N ALA A 30 -16.70 -4.43 -23.05
CA ALA A 30 -15.90 -3.95 -21.93
C ALA A 30 -14.64 -3.21 -22.41
N VAL A 31 -13.93 -3.72 -23.42
CA VAL A 31 -12.75 -3.03 -23.95
C VAL A 31 -13.13 -1.76 -24.72
N VAL A 32 -14.20 -1.79 -25.51
CA VAL A 32 -14.76 -0.60 -26.18
C VAL A 32 -15.15 0.46 -25.16
N SER A 33 -15.77 0.08 -24.05
CA SER A 33 -16.13 0.99 -22.96
C SER A 33 -14.91 1.56 -22.23
N LEU A 34 -13.78 0.83 -22.23
CA LEU A 34 -12.59 1.20 -21.46
C LEU A 34 -11.61 2.09 -22.25
N ILE A 35 -11.44 1.82 -23.55
CA ILE A 35 -10.43 2.47 -24.42
C ILE A 35 -11.09 3.31 -25.53
N GLY A 36 -12.39 3.14 -25.76
CA GLY A 36 -13.16 3.88 -26.76
C GLY A 36 -13.24 3.18 -28.12
N LYS A 37 -14.33 3.43 -28.87
CA LYS A 37 -14.61 2.77 -30.17
C LYS A 37 -13.53 3.01 -31.22
N SER A 38 -12.97 4.22 -31.28
CA SER A 38 -11.92 4.59 -32.25
C SER A 38 -10.60 3.86 -31.98
N CYS A 39 -10.19 3.79 -30.72
CA CYS A 39 -8.96 3.11 -30.31
C CYS A 39 -9.09 1.58 -30.29
N HIS A 40 -10.29 1.05 -30.06
CA HIS A 40 -10.58 -0.39 -30.12
C HIS A 40 -10.24 -0.99 -31.51
N GLY A 41 -10.69 -0.34 -32.59
CA GLY A 41 -10.43 -0.82 -33.96
C GLY A 41 -8.93 -0.87 -34.29
N ALA A 42 -8.20 0.20 -33.98
CA ALA A 42 -6.77 0.28 -34.27
C ALA A 42 -5.92 -0.73 -33.46
N LEU A 43 -6.26 -0.96 -32.18
CA LEU A 43 -5.43 -1.78 -31.29
C LEU A 43 -5.83 -3.25 -31.17
N LEU A 44 -7.13 -3.56 -31.13
CA LEU A 44 -7.61 -4.94 -31.00
C LEU A 44 -7.81 -5.59 -32.36
N VAL A 45 -8.49 -4.90 -33.29
CA VAL A 45 -8.83 -5.50 -34.59
C VAL A 45 -7.63 -5.50 -35.53
N ASP A 46 -6.94 -4.36 -35.63
CA ASP A 46 -5.81 -4.21 -36.56
C ASP A 46 -4.46 -4.64 -35.96
N LEU A 47 -4.36 -4.81 -34.63
CA LEU A 47 -3.10 -5.04 -33.91
C LEU A 47 -1.99 -4.04 -34.33
N ASP A 48 -2.38 -2.80 -34.64
CA ASP A 48 -1.48 -1.78 -35.15
C ASP A 48 -1.31 -0.66 -34.13
N VAL A 49 -0.22 -0.79 -33.39
CA VAL A 49 0.17 0.10 -32.30
C VAL A 49 0.84 1.39 -32.82
N THR A 50 1.02 1.50 -34.15
CA THR A 50 1.64 2.64 -34.82
C THR A 50 0.64 3.60 -35.47
N LYS A 51 -0.56 3.13 -35.80
CA LYS A 51 -1.65 3.94 -36.39
C LYS A 51 -2.06 5.13 -35.53
N ASP A 52 -2.13 4.96 -34.21
CA ASP A 52 -2.47 6.04 -33.26
C ASP A 52 -1.66 5.92 -31.95
N PRO A 53 -0.60 6.75 -31.79
CA PRO A 53 0.24 6.76 -30.59
C PRO A 53 -0.49 7.15 -29.31
N ALA A 54 -1.56 7.95 -29.40
CA ALA A 54 -2.36 8.37 -28.24
C ALA A 54 -3.25 7.22 -27.76
N CYS A 55 -3.93 6.53 -28.68
CA CYS A 55 -4.70 5.32 -28.38
C CYS A 55 -3.83 4.22 -27.75
N THR A 56 -2.60 4.05 -28.25
CA THR A 56 -1.66 3.10 -27.67
C THR A 56 -1.30 3.44 -26.23
N SER A 57 -0.94 4.70 -25.98
CA SER A 57 -0.50 5.13 -24.64
C SER A 57 -1.65 5.00 -23.63
N LEU A 58 -2.87 5.34 -24.05
CA LEU A 58 -4.09 5.14 -23.26
C LEU A 58 -4.36 3.65 -22.98
N ALA A 59 -4.23 2.78 -23.97
CA ALA A 59 -4.44 1.35 -23.78
C ALA A 59 -3.39 0.71 -22.85
N ILE A 60 -2.11 1.09 -22.99
CA ILE A 60 -1.05 0.69 -22.07
C ILE A 60 -1.38 1.17 -20.66
N SER A 61 -1.83 2.42 -20.51
CA SER A 61 -2.23 2.97 -19.22
C SER A 61 -3.35 2.16 -18.56
N LYS A 62 -4.42 1.87 -19.31
CA LYS A 62 -5.55 1.07 -18.82
C LYS A 62 -5.13 -0.34 -18.43
N ALA A 63 -4.32 -1.00 -19.25
CA ALA A 63 -3.79 -2.33 -18.95
C ALA A 63 -2.93 -2.32 -17.68
N LEU A 64 -2.07 -1.31 -17.54
CA LEU A 64 -1.23 -1.13 -16.36
C LEU A 64 -2.06 -0.85 -15.11
N GLY A 65 -3.09 0.02 -15.21
CA GLY A 65 -4.04 0.29 -14.15
C GLY A 65 -4.78 -0.97 -13.69
N ILE A 66 -5.31 -1.77 -14.62
CA ILE A 66 -5.96 -3.05 -14.30
C ILE A 66 -4.99 -4.01 -13.62
N ALA A 67 -3.75 -4.11 -14.11
CA ALA A 67 -2.74 -4.98 -13.51
C ALA A 67 -2.38 -4.54 -12.08
N ILE A 68 -2.24 -3.23 -11.85
CA ILE A 68 -1.98 -2.65 -10.53
C ILE A 68 -3.15 -2.92 -9.59
N VAL A 69 -4.39 -2.67 -10.02
CA VAL A 69 -5.61 -2.96 -9.24
C VAL A 69 -5.68 -4.45 -8.91
N GLY A 70 -5.48 -5.34 -9.90
CA GLY A 70 -5.50 -6.78 -9.70
C GLY A 70 -4.43 -7.26 -8.71
N ALA A 71 -3.20 -6.77 -8.84
CA ALA A 71 -2.12 -7.08 -7.90
C ALA A 71 -2.44 -6.59 -6.48
N SER A 72 -3.02 -5.39 -6.35
CA SER A 72 -3.35 -4.79 -5.05
C SER A 72 -4.33 -5.63 -4.23
N ALA A 73 -5.20 -6.41 -4.89
CA ALA A 73 -6.16 -7.30 -4.25
C ALA A 73 -5.52 -8.38 -3.37
N VAL A 74 -4.26 -8.74 -3.64
CA VAL A 74 -3.57 -9.83 -2.95
C VAL A 74 -2.42 -9.38 -2.05
N VAL A 75 -2.02 -8.10 -2.09
CA VAL A 75 -0.82 -7.59 -1.41
C VAL A 75 -0.85 -7.82 0.11
N LYS A 76 -2.01 -7.66 0.75
CA LYS A 76 -2.14 -7.75 2.22
C LYS A 76 -2.67 -9.10 2.69
N ILE A 77 -3.11 -9.98 1.77
CA ILE A 77 -3.61 -11.32 2.08
C ILE A 77 -2.62 -12.15 2.91
N PRO A 78 -1.31 -12.21 2.60
CA PRO A 78 -0.36 -12.99 3.41
C PRO A 78 -0.33 -12.56 4.88
N GLN A 79 -0.47 -11.25 5.15
CA GLN A 79 -0.51 -10.71 6.50
C GLN A 79 -1.82 -11.07 7.23
N ILE A 80 -2.95 -11.03 6.52
CA ILE A 80 -4.26 -11.46 7.05
C ILE A 80 -4.20 -12.93 7.47
N LEU A 81 -3.71 -13.81 6.58
CA LEU A 81 -3.56 -15.23 6.86
C LEU A 81 -2.63 -15.48 8.06
N LYS A 82 -1.52 -14.73 8.16
CA LYS A 82 -0.60 -14.83 9.29
C LYS A 82 -1.27 -14.49 10.62
N LEU A 83 -2.08 -13.43 10.67
CA LEU A 83 -2.84 -13.04 11.87
C LEU A 83 -3.88 -14.09 12.25
N ILE A 84 -4.61 -14.63 11.27
CA ILE A 84 -5.63 -15.67 11.51
C ILE A 84 -4.98 -16.95 12.05
N ASN A 85 -3.87 -17.38 11.44
CA ASN A 85 -3.17 -18.59 11.83
C ASN A 85 -2.47 -18.47 13.19
N SER A 86 -1.88 -17.30 13.49
CA SER A 86 -1.24 -17.07 14.78
C SER A 86 -2.22 -16.76 15.91
N ARG A 87 -3.43 -16.29 15.57
CA ARG A 87 -4.41 -15.69 16.50
C ARG A 87 -3.79 -14.65 17.44
N SER A 88 -2.79 -13.93 16.96
CA SER A 88 -2.01 -12.98 17.76
C SER A 88 -1.60 -11.78 16.93
N SER A 89 -1.77 -10.59 17.51
CA SER A 89 -1.35 -9.32 16.92
C SER A 89 0.05 -8.86 17.37
N ALA A 90 0.80 -9.73 18.03
CA ALA A 90 2.16 -9.41 18.49
C ALA A 90 3.07 -8.99 17.33
N GLY A 91 3.74 -7.84 17.49
CA GLY A 91 4.63 -7.28 16.47
C GLY A 91 3.92 -6.52 15.34
N VAL A 92 2.59 -6.39 15.37
CA VAL A 92 1.81 -5.64 14.38
C VAL A 92 1.28 -4.35 15.01
N SER A 93 1.61 -3.20 14.40
CA SER A 93 1.21 -1.89 14.90
C SER A 93 -0.19 -1.51 14.40
N PHE A 94 -1.18 -1.48 15.29
CA PHE A 94 -2.53 -0.98 14.97
C PHE A 94 -2.48 0.47 14.46
N VAL A 95 -1.70 1.33 15.10
CA VAL A 95 -1.61 2.76 14.75
C VAL A 95 -1.12 2.94 13.32
N SER A 96 -0.15 2.13 12.88
CA SER A 96 0.35 2.18 11.51
C SER A 96 -0.74 1.84 10.49
N TYR A 97 -1.51 0.78 10.73
CA TYR A 97 -2.64 0.40 9.87
C TYR A 97 -3.79 1.42 9.92
N ALA A 98 -4.05 2.04 11.07
CA ALA A 98 -5.07 3.08 11.19
C ALA A 98 -4.68 4.34 10.39
N LEU A 99 -3.42 4.75 10.45
CA LEU A 99 -2.89 5.88 9.68
C LEU A 99 -2.86 5.58 8.18
N GLU A 100 -2.47 4.35 7.80
CA GLU A 100 -2.51 3.89 6.39
C GLU A 100 -3.96 3.91 5.88
N THR A 101 -4.90 3.35 6.65
CA THR A 101 -6.34 3.37 6.34
C THR A 101 -6.84 4.81 6.15
N ALA A 102 -6.50 5.74 7.05
CA ALA A 102 -6.91 7.13 6.93
C ALA A 102 -6.38 7.78 5.63
N SER A 103 -5.11 7.57 5.30
CA SER A 103 -4.50 8.05 4.06
C SER A 103 -5.19 7.48 2.82
N LEU A 104 -5.47 6.17 2.81
CA LEU A 104 -6.15 5.49 1.71
C LEU A 104 -7.58 5.99 1.53
N LEU A 105 -8.33 6.24 2.62
CA LEU A 105 -9.69 6.78 2.55
C LEU A 105 -9.72 8.20 1.99
N ILE A 106 -8.74 9.04 2.34
CA ILE A 106 -8.59 10.38 1.76
C ILE A 106 -8.34 10.29 0.25
N THR A 107 -7.37 9.48 -0.18
CA THR A 107 -7.04 9.32 -1.61
C THR A 107 -8.18 8.70 -2.41
N LEU A 108 -8.87 7.71 -1.85
CA LEU A 108 -10.06 7.14 -2.46
C LEU A 108 -11.16 8.21 -2.64
N SER A 109 -11.45 8.97 -1.57
CA SER A 109 -12.51 9.97 -1.59
C SER A 109 -12.20 11.13 -2.54
N TYR A 110 -10.94 11.59 -2.57
CA TYR A 110 -10.48 12.58 -3.54
C TYR A 110 -10.67 12.09 -4.99
N GLY A 111 -10.27 10.85 -5.28
CA GLY A 111 -10.41 10.27 -6.62
C GLY A 111 -11.86 10.14 -7.07
N VAL A 112 -12.74 9.66 -6.18
CA VAL A 112 -14.17 9.53 -6.49
C VAL A 112 -14.86 10.89 -6.64
N ARG A 113 -14.58 11.86 -5.77
CA ARG A 113 -15.19 13.20 -5.84
C ARG A 113 -14.83 13.93 -7.13
N ASN A 114 -13.60 13.76 -7.60
CA ASN A 114 -13.15 14.35 -8.87
C ASN A 114 -13.53 13.51 -10.11
N GLN A 115 -14.33 12.45 -9.94
CA GLN A 115 -14.80 11.58 -11.04
C GLN A 115 -13.66 10.98 -11.88
N PHE A 116 -12.53 10.66 -11.24
CA PHE A 116 -11.43 10.02 -11.94
C PHE A 116 -11.80 8.60 -12.37
N PRO A 117 -11.12 8.03 -13.39
CA PRO A 117 -11.33 6.64 -13.75
C PRO A 117 -10.99 5.69 -12.59
N PHE A 118 -11.76 4.62 -12.44
CA PHE A 118 -11.51 3.59 -11.41
C PHE A 118 -10.09 3.00 -11.49
N SER A 119 -9.49 2.94 -12.67
CA SER A 119 -8.09 2.51 -12.87
C SER A 119 -7.07 3.35 -12.09
N THR A 120 -7.39 4.60 -11.72
CA THR A 120 -6.49 5.49 -11.00
C THR A 120 -6.53 5.30 -9.48
N TYR A 121 -7.69 4.98 -8.90
CA TYR A 121 -7.87 4.86 -7.45
C TYR A 121 -8.33 3.47 -6.97
N GLY A 122 -8.63 2.55 -7.90
CA GLY A 122 -9.18 1.22 -7.58
C GLY A 122 -8.24 0.39 -6.71
N GLU A 123 -6.93 0.55 -6.87
CA GLU A 123 -5.95 -0.08 -5.99
C GLU A 123 -6.07 0.44 -4.55
N THR A 124 -6.32 1.73 -4.38
CA THR A 124 -6.50 2.38 -3.08
C THR A 124 -7.73 1.81 -2.38
N ALA A 125 -8.82 1.59 -3.12
CA ALA A 125 -10.04 0.98 -2.60
C ALA A 125 -9.78 -0.46 -2.10
N LEU A 126 -9.13 -1.29 -2.91
CA LEU A 126 -8.86 -2.70 -2.56
C LEU A 126 -7.89 -2.84 -1.39
N ILE A 127 -6.87 -1.98 -1.32
CA ILE A 127 -5.93 -1.97 -0.19
C ILE A 127 -6.65 -1.47 1.07
N ALA A 128 -7.49 -0.43 0.98
CA ALA A 128 -8.23 0.09 2.14
C ALA A 128 -9.10 -0.99 2.79
N VAL A 129 -9.82 -1.79 2.00
CA VAL A 129 -10.63 -2.90 2.53
C VAL A 129 -9.77 -3.91 3.28
N GLN A 130 -8.61 -4.29 2.73
CA GLN A 130 -7.71 -5.22 3.39
C GLN A 130 -7.07 -4.64 4.65
N ASP A 131 -6.72 -3.35 4.66
CA ASP A 131 -6.16 -2.67 5.82
C ASP A 131 -7.18 -2.52 6.96
N ILE A 132 -8.44 -2.24 6.64
CA ILE A 132 -9.54 -2.24 7.62
C ILE A 132 -9.67 -3.63 8.24
N ALA A 133 -9.66 -4.69 7.42
CA ALA A 133 -9.72 -6.07 7.91
C ALA A 133 -8.54 -6.39 8.85
N ILE A 134 -7.32 -5.98 8.49
CA ILE A 134 -6.14 -6.14 9.35
C ILE A 134 -6.31 -5.37 10.65
N GLY A 135 -6.72 -4.10 10.61
CA GLY A 135 -6.93 -3.27 11.80
C GLY A 135 -7.92 -3.90 12.78
N VAL A 136 -9.02 -4.45 12.26
CA VAL A 136 -10.03 -5.19 13.04
C VAL A 136 -9.45 -6.47 13.65
N LEU A 137 -8.73 -7.27 12.87
CA LEU A 137 -8.08 -8.49 13.37
C LEU A 137 -7.04 -8.17 14.45
N VAL A 138 -6.24 -7.12 14.28
CA VAL A 138 -5.22 -6.68 15.23
C VAL A 138 -5.84 -6.33 16.59
N LEU A 139 -6.94 -5.56 16.59
CA LEU A 139 -7.65 -5.18 17.82
C LEU A 139 -8.37 -6.36 18.46
N ASN A 140 -9.01 -7.23 17.68
CA ASN A 140 -9.67 -8.42 18.20
C ASN A 140 -8.68 -9.40 18.85
N TYR A 141 -7.55 -9.70 18.20
CA TYR A 141 -6.52 -10.57 18.78
C TYR A 141 -5.72 -9.92 19.92
N ALA A 142 -5.82 -8.59 20.09
CA ALA A 142 -5.35 -7.89 21.28
C ALA A 142 -6.36 -7.92 22.45
N GLY A 143 -7.51 -8.61 22.30
CA GLY A 143 -8.57 -8.65 23.32
C GLY A 143 -9.38 -7.34 23.44
N ARG A 144 -9.29 -6.45 22.44
CA ARG A 144 -9.92 -5.12 22.44
C ARG A 144 -11.09 -5.04 21.46
N SER A 145 -12.07 -5.94 21.59
CA SER A 145 -13.24 -6.03 20.69
C SER A 145 -14.06 -4.74 20.62
N ALA A 146 -14.26 -4.04 21.74
CA ALA A 146 -14.92 -2.74 21.76
C ALA A 146 -14.17 -1.69 20.93
N ALA A 147 -12.83 -1.70 20.96
CA ALA A 147 -12.02 -0.81 20.13
C ALA A 147 -12.12 -1.20 18.64
N ALA A 148 -12.27 -2.48 18.32
CA ALA A 148 -12.46 -2.94 16.94
C ALA A 148 -13.81 -2.43 16.38
N ALA A 149 -14.89 -2.51 17.17
CA ALA A 149 -16.17 -1.93 16.80
C ALA A 149 -16.10 -0.40 16.64
N ALA A 150 -15.42 0.29 17.57
CA ALA A 150 -15.18 1.73 17.47
C ALA A 150 -14.37 2.10 16.21
N PHE A 151 -13.35 1.31 15.87
CA PHE A 151 -12.56 1.52 14.65
C PHE A 151 -13.43 1.41 13.38
N ILE A 152 -14.30 0.40 13.30
CA ILE A 152 -15.26 0.26 12.19
C ILE A 152 -16.19 1.47 12.12
N ALA A 153 -16.73 1.92 13.26
CA ALA A 153 -17.60 3.09 13.32
C ALA A 153 -16.89 4.37 12.86
N VAL A 154 -15.63 4.58 13.28
CA VAL A 154 -14.80 5.71 12.84
C VAL A 154 -14.53 5.64 11.34
N VAL A 155 -14.22 4.45 10.80
CA VAL A 155 -14.02 4.25 9.36
C VAL A 155 -15.30 4.58 8.59
N ALA A 156 -16.46 4.08 9.03
CA ALA A 156 -17.74 4.37 8.39
C ALA A 156 -18.08 5.87 8.44
N ALA A 157 -17.89 6.53 9.58
CA ALA A 157 -18.07 7.97 9.72
C ALA A 157 -17.11 8.76 8.83
N SER A 158 -15.86 8.32 8.72
CA SER A 158 -14.84 8.93 7.84
C SER A 158 -15.24 8.80 6.38
N VAL A 159 -15.71 7.63 5.94
CA VAL A 159 -16.22 7.43 4.58
C VAL A 159 -17.43 8.33 4.32
N TYR A 160 -18.37 8.43 5.26
CA TYR A 160 -19.52 9.33 5.12
C TYR A 160 -19.09 10.79 4.94
N ALA A 161 -18.26 11.29 5.86
CA ALA A 161 -17.79 12.68 5.85
C ALA A 161 -16.90 13.00 4.64
N LEU A 162 -16.00 12.08 4.27
CA LEU A 162 -15.07 12.29 3.16
C LEU A 162 -15.70 12.04 1.79
N LEU A 163 -16.73 11.22 1.66
CA LEU A 163 -17.27 10.88 0.34
C LEU A 163 -18.60 11.55 0.04
N PHE A 164 -19.54 11.52 0.98
CA PHE A 164 -20.93 11.90 0.73
C PHE A 164 -21.27 13.31 1.20
N ASP A 165 -20.66 13.76 2.32
CA ASP A 165 -20.97 15.06 2.89
C ASP A 165 -19.95 16.13 2.46
N GLN A 166 -20.33 16.96 1.47
CA GLN A 166 -19.49 18.06 0.99
C GLN A 166 -19.51 19.29 1.92
N THR A 167 -20.39 19.32 2.93
CA THR A 167 -20.46 20.42 3.90
C THR A 167 -19.49 20.21 5.05
N LEU A 168 -19.22 18.96 5.44
CA LEU A 168 -18.24 18.62 6.48
C LEU A 168 -16.80 18.74 5.99
N VAL A 169 -16.55 18.31 4.76
CA VAL A 169 -15.24 18.43 4.11
C VAL A 169 -15.46 19.02 2.73
N ASP A 170 -15.12 20.29 2.56
CA ASP A 170 -15.21 20.98 1.28
C ASP A 170 -14.09 20.56 0.31
N ALA A 171 -14.16 21.02 -0.94
CA ALA A 171 -13.17 20.67 -1.96
C ALA A 171 -11.74 21.16 -1.59
N GLN A 172 -11.65 22.34 -0.96
CA GLN A 172 -10.35 22.90 -0.56
C GLN A 172 -9.70 22.07 0.55
N THR A 173 -10.46 21.74 1.61
CA THR A 173 -9.98 20.86 2.69
C THR A 173 -9.61 19.48 2.15
N MET A 174 -10.41 18.93 1.23
CA MET A 174 -10.10 17.64 0.61
C MET A 174 -8.78 17.68 -0.18
N SER A 175 -8.50 18.78 -0.89
CA SER A 175 -7.22 18.96 -1.59
C SER A 175 -6.04 19.05 -0.61
N TYR A 176 -6.18 19.75 0.53
CA TYR A 176 -5.15 19.78 1.56
C TYR A 176 -4.92 18.41 2.19
N LEU A 177 -6.00 17.67 2.46
CA LEU A 177 -5.91 16.29 2.97
C LEU A 177 -5.17 15.39 1.97
N GLN A 178 -5.47 15.50 0.68
CA GLN A 178 -4.79 14.74 -0.37
C GLN A 178 -3.31 15.12 -0.49
N ALA A 179 -2.97 16.41 -0.40
CA ALA A 179 -1.58 16.85 -0.31
C ALA A 179 -0.88 16.28 0.93
N GLY A 180 -1.56 16.28 2.08
CA GLY A 180 -1.06 15.71 3.33
C GLY A 180 -0.79 14.21 3.19
N ALA A 181 -1.71 13.45 2.58
CA ALA A 181 -1.54 12.02 2.31
C ALA A 181 -0.32 11.76 1.41
N GLY A 182 -0.18 12.53 0.33
CA GLY A 182 1.00 12.47 -0.55
C GLY A 182 2.29 12.83 0.19
N ALA A 183 2.28 13.91 0.96
CA ALA A 183 3.42 14.39 1.74
C ALA A 183 3.84 13.40 2.82
N LEU A 184 2.91 12.72 3.48
CA LEU A 184 3.22 11.65 4.44
C LEU A 184 3.86 10.45 3.74
N GLY A 185 3.38 10.08 2.56
CA GLY A 185 3.98 9.03 1.73
C GLY A 185 5.44 9.36 1.39
N VAL A 186 5.72 10.60 1.02
CA VAL A 186 7.06 11.15 0.75
C VAL A 186 7.90 11.17 2.04
N ALA A 187 7.37 11.73 3.13
CA ALA A 187 8.05 11.86 4.41
C ALA A 187 8.44 10.51 5.01
N SER A 188 7.66 9.45 4.78
CA SER A 188 7.98 8.09 5.26
C SER A 188 9.30 7.54 4.72
N LYS A 189 9.75 8.02 3.56
CA LYS A 189 10.99 7.59 2.89
C LYS A 189 12.21 8.42 3.30
N ALA A 190 12.00 9.64 3.80
CA ALA A 190 13.10 10.54 4.18
C ALA A 190 13.98 9.99 5.33
N PRO A 191 13.43 9.43 6.43
CA PRO A 191 14.24 8.78 7.46
C PRO A 191 15.05 7.60 6.92
N GLN A 192 14.50 6.85 5.97
CA GLN A 192 15.18 5.72 5.33
C GLN A 192 16.37 6.21 4.48
N ILE A 193 16.17 7.24 3.64
CA ILE A 193 17.22 7.87 2.84
C ILE A 193 18.36 8.39 3.73
N TYR A 194 18.01 9.10 4.81
CA TYR A 194 18.98 9.65 5.74
C TYR A 194 19.77 8.55 6.46
N THR A 195 19.09 7.48 6.88
CA THR A 195 19.71 6.35 7.58
C THR A 195 20.69 5.61 6.69
N ILE A 196 20.35 5.36 5.42
CA ILE A 196 21.25 4.70 4.46
C ILE A 196 22.50 5.56 4.23
N TRP A 197 22.32 6.86 4.02
CA TRP A 197 23.43 7.79 3.85
C TRP A 197 24.35 7.82 5.07
N ARG A 198 23.78 7.94 6.28
CA ARG A 198 24.54 8.01 7.53
C ARG A 198 25.26 6.70 7.87
N ASN A 199 24.66 5.56 7.52
CA ASN A 199 25.24 4.24 7.80
C ASN A 199 26.20 3.76 6.70
N GLY A 200 26.23 4.42 5.55
CA GLY A 200 27.05 4.02 4.41
C GLY A 200 26.69 2.64 3.83
N GLY A 201 25.42 2.22 3.99
CA GLY A 201 24.97 0.87 3.65
C GLY A 201 23.46 0.73 3.66
N THR A 202 22.92 -0.15 2.83
CA THR A 202 21.46 -0.39 2.67
C THR A 202 20.88 -1.33 3.72
N GLY A 203 21.73 -2.05 4.46
CA GLY A 203 21.33 -2.90 5.58
C GLY A 203 20.45 -4.08 5.15
N GLN A 204 19.21 -4.11 5.64
CA GLN A 204 18.21 -5.14 5.30
C GLN A 204 17.24 -4.69 4.19
N LEU A 205 17.49 -3.53 3.57
CA LEU A 205 16.65 -3.04 2.49
C LEU A 205 16.87 -3.90 1.23
N SER A 206 15.80 -4.52 0.74
CA SER A 206 15.85 -5.35 -0.47
C SER A 206 15.92 -4.48 -1.73
N ALA A 207 16.89 -4.78 -2.61
CA ALA A 207 16.98 -4.18 -3.93
C ALA A 207 15.67 -4.36 -4.72
N PHE A 208 15.08 -5.56 -4.65
CA PHE A 208 13.82 -5.87 -5.32
C PHE A 208 12.70 -4.92 -4.88
N THR A 209 12.59 -4.63 -3.57
CA THR A 209 11.60 -3.68 -3.04
C THR A 209 11.84 -2.26 -3.54
N VAL A 210 13.10 -1.79 -3.54
CA VAL A 210 13.45 -0.43 -3.98
C VAL A 210 13.13 -0.24 -5.47
N PHE A 211 13.52 -1.17 -6.33
CA PHE A 211 13.23 -1.10 -7.76
C PHE A 211 11.74 -1.25 -8.06
N ASN A 212 11.01 -2.09 -7.33
CA ASN A 212 9.55 -2.16 -7.49
C ASN A 212 8.85 -0.87 -7.08
N TYR A 213 9.32 -0.17 -6.03
CA TYR A 213 8.79 1.16 -5.69
C TYR A 213 9.07 2.17 -6.80
N LEU A 214 10.26 2.13 -7.41
CA LEU A 214 10.60 3.00 -8.53
C LEU A 214 9.68 2.73 -9.74
N LEU A 215 9.56 1.47 -10.17
CA LEU A 215 8.70 1.08 -11.29
C LEU A 215 7.22 1.39 -11.00
N GLY A 216 6.72 1.07 -9.81
CA GLY A 216 5.34 1.36 -9.43
C GLY A 216 5.03 2.85 -9.41
N SER A 217 5.93 3.68 -8.88
CA SER A 217 5.74 5.14 -8.91
C SER A 217 5.85 5.74 -10.32
N MET A 218 6.70 5.19 -11.18
CA MET A 218 6.76 5.54 -12.61
C MET A 218 5.44 5.20 -13.33
N SER A 219 4.93 3.99 -13.10
CA SER A 219 3.63 3.55 -13.63
C SER A 219 2.49 4.48 -13.21
N ARG A 220 2.50 4.98 -11.96
CA ARG A 220 1.50 5.96 -11.49
C ARG A 220 1.62 7.32 -12.16
N ILE A 221 2.83 7.81 -12.40
CA ILE A 221 3.04 9.05 -13.17
C ILE A 221 2.49 8.86 -14.58
N PHE A 222 2.85 7.77 -15.26
CA PHE A 222 2.39 7.50 -16.62
C PHE A 222 0.86 7.40 -16.69
N THR A 223 0.25 6.60 -15.82
CA THR A 223 -1.22 6.44 -15.82
C THR A 223 -1.96 7.73 -15.49
N THR A 224 -1.43 8.55 -14.58
CA THR A 224 -2.01 9.87 -14.27
C THR A 224 -1.93 10.80 -15.47
N LEU A 225 -0.76 10.88 -16.14
CA LEU A 225 -0.59 11.72 -17.34
C LEU A 225 -1.53 11.32 -18.49
N GLN A 226 -1.88 10.03 -18.58
CA GLN A 226 -2.74 9.52 -19.66
C GLN A 226 -4.23 9.55 -19.31
N GLU A 227 -4.60 9.47 -18.04
CA GLU A 227 -5.99 9.28 -17.61
C GLU A 227 -6.60 10.46 -16.85
N VAL A 228 -5.78 11.39 -16.35
CA VAL A 228 -6.24 12.47 -15.47
C VAL A 228 -5.54 13.79 -15.81
N ASP A 229 -6.32 14.85 -16.05
CA ASP A 229 -5.80 16.22 -16.20
C ASP A 229 -5.72 16.95 -14.84
N ASP A 230 -5.06 16.32 -13.86
CA ASP A 230 -4.89 16.87 -12.52
C ASP A 230 -3.41 16.97 -12.16
N LYS A 231 -2.89 18.20 -12.24
CA LYS A 231 -1.50 18.53 -11.93
C LYS A 231 -1.17 18.32 -10.45
N PHE A 232 -2.15 18.41 -9.56
CA PHE A 232 -1.95 18.29 -8.12
C PHE A 232 -1.55 16.87 -7.72
N ILE A 233 -2.31 15.86 -8.16
CA ILE A 233 -1.94 14.45 -7.95
C ILE A 233 -0.63 14.14 -8.66
N LEU A 234 -0.47 14.62 -9.89
CA LEU A 234 0.74 14.39 -10.68
C LEU A 234 1.99 14.86 -9.94
N TYR A 235 1.99 16.07 -9.35
CA TYR A 235 3.12 16.55 -8.56
C TYR A 235 3.38 15.71 -7.31
N GLY A 236 2.33 15.20 -6.66
CA GLY A 236 2.46 14.23 -5.57
C GLY A 236 3.20 12.96 -6.00
N PHE A 237 2.84 12.38 -7.15
CA PHE A 237 3.52 11.21 -7.69
C PHE A 237 4.96 11.49 -8.15
N ILE A 238 5.22 12.65 -8.76
CA ILE A 238 6.57 13.08 -9.13
C ILE A 238 7.46 13.25 -7.89
N GLY A 239 6.94 13.83 -6.81
CA GLY A 239 7.65 13.94 -5.54
C GLY A 239 8.00 12.56 -4.96
N GLY A 240 7.02 11.64 -4.94
CA GLY A 240 7.23 10.27 -4.49
C GLY A 240 8.24 9.49 -5.34
N PHE A 241 8.16 9.62 -6.67
CA PHE A 241 9.10 9.02 -7.62
C PHE A 241 10.52 9.55 -7.41
N SER A 242 10.68 10.86 -7.21
CA SER A 242 12.01 11.48 -6.97
C SER A 242 12.70 10.88 -5.75
N LEU A 243 11.97 10.63 -4.66
CA LEU A 243 12.53 9.95 -3.48
C LEU A 243 12.87 8.49 -3.74
N ASN A 244 12.06 7.78 -4.53
CA ASN A 244 12.38 6.40 -4.94
C ASN A 244 13.63 6.34 -5.82
N VAL A 245 13.86 7.34 -6.68
CA VAL A 245 15.11 7.49 -7.44
C VAL A 245 16.30 7.64 -6.50
N ILE A 246 16.21 8.51 -5.49
CA ILE A 246 17.28 8.67 -4.49
C ILE A 246 17.59 7.35 -3.79
N LEU A 247 16.56 6.62 -3.35
CA LEU A 247 16.74 5.29 -2.72
C LEU A 247 17.38 4.28 -3.69
N ALA A 248 16.99 4.28 -4.97
CA ALA A 248 17.57 3.40 -5.99
C ALA A 248 19.05 3.74 -6.25
N ILE A 249 19.40 5.02 -6.33
CA ILE A 249 20.79 5.47 -6.46
C ILE A 249 21.60 5.04 -5.23
N GLN A 250 21.07 5.24 -4.01
CA GLN A 250 21.73 4.78 -2.79
C GLN A 250 21.89 3.25 -2.77
N MET A 251 20.89 2.51 -3.26
CA MET A 251 20.96 1.05 -3.37
C MET A 251 22.09 0.60 -4.29
N LEU A 252 22.24 1.25 -5.45
CA LEU A 252 23.31 0.95 -6.42
C LEU A 252 24.68 1.38 -5.89
N TRP A 253 24.78 2.55 -5.25
CA TRP A 253 26.06 3.06 -4.75
C TRP A 253 26.59 2.22 -3.58
N TYR A 254 25.72 1.83 -2.65
CA TYR A 254 26.10 1.02 -1.50
C TYR A 254 25.93 -0.50 -1.72
N TRP A 255 25.79 -0.95 -2.97
CA TRP A 255 25.55 -2.36 -3.32
C TRP A 255 26.61 -3.31 -2.76
N ASN A 256 27.87 -2.87 -2.78
CA ASN A 256 29.03 -3.62 -2.28
C ASN A 256 29.59 -3.04 -0.97
N ALA A 257 28.87 -2.15 -0.29
CA ALA A 257 29.35 -1.60 0.96
C ALA A 257 29.43 -2.71 2.03
N PRO A 258 30.55 -2.83 2.77
CA PRO A 258 30.66 -3.77 3.86
C PRO A 258 29.52 -3.49 4.85
N ALA A 259 28.71 -4.51 5.13
CA ALA A 259 27.67 -4.37 6.14
C ALA A 259 28.32 -3.85 7.43
N PRO A 260 27.90 -2.69 7.97
CA PRO A 260 28.50 -2.18 9.20
C PRO A 260 28.37 -3.28 10.26
N LYS A 261 29.49 -3.63 10.91
CA LYS A 261 29.47 -4.53 12.07
C LYS A 261 28.44 -3.95 13.03
N GLN A 262 27.31 -4.61 13.16
CA GLN A 262 26.32 -4.23 14.15
C GLN A 262 27.05 -4.26 15.50
N LYS A 263 27.36 -3.08 16.06
CA LYS A 263 27.22 -2.94 17.52
C LYS A 263 25.79 -3.36 17.73
N ALA A 264 25.61 -4.52 18.36
CA ALA A 264 24.28 -5.01 18.68
C ALA A 264 23.52 -3.83 19.28
N ALA A 265 22.60 -3.26 18.50
CA ALA A 265 21.43 -2.68 19.10
C ALA A 265 20.95 -3.77 20.05
N PRO A 266 20.69 -3.48 21.33
CA PRO A 266 20.16 -4.50 22.22
C PRO A 266 19.05 -5.15 21.42
N ARG A 267 19.14 -6.47 21.21
CA ARG A 267 18.03 -7.24 20.64
C ARG A 267 16.82 -6.63 21.31
N ALA A 268 15.87 -6.09 20.54
CA ALA A 268 14.54 -5.89 21.10
C ALA A 268 14.20 -7.28 21.58
N LYS A 269 14.34 -7.48 22.91
CA LYS A 269 14.17 -8.77 23.52
C LYS A 269 12.78 -9.14 23.04
N VAL A 270 12.68 -10.25 22.28
CA VAL A 270 11.56 -11.14 22.51
C VAL A 270 11.46 -11.16 24.03
N VAL A 271 10.37 -10.62 24.58
CA VAL A 271 10.15 -10.60 26.02
C VAL A 271 9.92 -12.07 26.41
N GLU A 272 11.03 -12.80 26.43
CA GLU A 272 11.20 -14.02 27.16
C GLU A 272 11.19 -13.57 28.62
N LYS A 273 10.10 -13.96 29.28
CA LYS A 273 9.80 -13.69 30.68
C LYS A 273 11.07 -13.82 31.52
N ALA A 274 11.53 -12.72 32.10
CA ALA A 274 12.26 -12.82 33.35
C ALA A 274 11.24 -13.14 34.46
N PRO A 275 11.54 -14.07 35.38
CA PRO A 275 10.60 -14.47 36.42
C PRO A 275 10.47 -13.32 37.41
N SER A 276 9.35 -12.61 37.35
CA SER A 276 8.95 -11.74 38.45
C SER A 276 8.19 -12.63 39.44
N ALA A 277 8.75 -12.69 40.64
CA ALA A 277 8.22 -13.35 41.80
C ALA A 277 6.75 -12.99 42.04
N GLN A 278 6.01 -13.99 42.52
CA GLN A 278 4.68 -13.82 43.08
C GLN A 278 4.65 -12.69 44.10
N SER A 279 3.84 -11.66 43.84
CA SER A 279 3.12 -10.95 44.89
C SER A 279 1.63 -11.01 44.56
N THR A 280 1.01 -12.12 44.97
CA THR A 280 -0.45 -12.21 45.06
C THR A 280 -0.93 -11.29 46.16
N GLY A 281 -1.95 -10.50 45.83
CA GLY A 281 -2.61 -9.56 46.72
C GLY A 281 -3.24 -10.22 47.94
N ALA A 282 -3.52 -9.35 48.91
CA ALA A 282 -4.18 -9.64 50.16
C ALA A 282 -5.56 -10.30 49.99
N SER A 283 -5.89 -11.19 50.92
CA SER A 283 -7.26 -11.35 51.44
C SER A 283 -7.21 -11.35 52.97
N PRO A 284 -8.24 -10.84 53.68
CA PRO A 284 -8.11 -10.48 55.09
C PRO A 284 -8.55 -11.57 56.09
N ARG A 285 -7.76 -11.65 57.19
CA ARG A 285 -8.07 -12.04 58.61
C ARG A 285 -8.47 -13.50 58.97
N PRO A 286 -8.37 -13.91 60.26
CA PRO A 286 -7.69 -13.31 61.43
C PRO A 286 -6.80 -14.29 62.27
N SER A 287 -5.97 -13.72 63.17
CA SER A 287 -5.54 -14.21 64.51
C SER A 287 -5.02 -15.66 64.64
N VAL A 288 -3.80 -15.92 65.13
CA VAL A 288 -3.53 -16.22 66.55
C VAL A 288 -2.02 -16.14 66.83
N LYS A 289 -1.67 -15.60 68.01
CA LYS A 289 -0.32 -15.48 68.59
C LYS A 289 0.25 -16.85 69.00
N THR A 290 1.58 -17.04 68.99
CA THR A 290 2.46 -17.40 70.16
C THR A 290 3.87 -17.82 69.67
N PRO A 291 4.98 -17.41 70.35
CA PRO A 291 6.36 -17.69 69.90
C PRO A 291 7.10 -18.71 70.80
N THR A 292 7.94 -19.60 70.23
CA THR A 292 8.95 -20.33 71.04
C THR A 292 10.25 -20.64 70.29
N THR A 293 11.28 -19.88 70.67
CA THR A 293 12.67 -20.29 71.02
C THR A 293 13.56 -21.11 70.05
N ARG A 294 14.60 -20.40 69.61
CA ARG A 294 15.95 -20.83 69.20
C ARG A 294 16.73 -21.51 70.34
N ARG A 295 17.44 -22.60 70.06
CA ARG A 295 18.81 -22.80 70.58
C ARG A 295 19.60 -23.85 69.78
N ARG A 296 20.80 -23.46 69.34
CA ARG A 296 21.88 -24.34 68.89
C ARG A 296 22.47 -25.07 70.09
N GLY A 297 22.77 -26.34 69.88
CA GLY A 297 23.65 -27.22 70.65
C GLY A 297 23.90 -28.42 69.76
#